data_AF-A0ABD5Z9H0-F1
#
_entry.id   AF-A0ABD5Z9H0-F1
#
_cell.length_a   1.000
_cell.length_b   1.000
_cell.length_c   1.000
_cell.angle_alpha   90.00
_cell.angle_beta   90.00
_cell.angle_gamma   90.00
#
_symmetry.space_group_name_H-M   'P 1'
#
loop_
_entity.id
_entity.type
_entity.pdbx_description
1 polymer ?
#
loop_
_entity_poly.entity_id
_entity_poly.type
_entity_poly.pdbx_seq_one_letter_code
_entity_poly.pdbx_strand_id
1 'polypeptide(L)'
;MGAHGADEAMSPQTKISVFNTLETGAFLANTFIFLMIGITTPIGDLLRYADLIAVAIPLVLLSRATGLYPVIAVVNRISSSDISLDYQHVMVWSGLHASIPIALVLGLPPELDAVLRQRLRALVFAVAAFSLLVQGLSMKRLLDRLGVVTTSEAQELYELLLARRRAVDGALDAAEDLKQRGDIPGGVYEDFTTEYESERDDLGEAINELLREHPEIRQEQKLAGERRLLKQEKSAIMDAIHEGIVSDAAGERLLEEVNIKLDRVRSGETTVEADEEGYHEFWRDEAADFGLESVEYPEEEREESGE
;
A
#
# COMPACT_ATOMS: atom_id res chain seq x y z
N MET A 1 13.69 8.57 -34.63
CA MET A 1 12.55 9.47 -34.37
C MET A 1 11.28 8.66 -34.45
N GLY A 2 10.56 8.51 -33.32
CA GLY A 2 9.29 7.80 -33.25
C GLY A 2 9.34 6.51 -32.43
N ALA A 3 9.29 6.64 -31.10
CA ALA A 3 8.77 5.63 -30.17
C ALA A 3 8.75 6.08 -28.68
N HIS A 4 8.75 7.38 -28.35
CA HIS A 4 8.76 7.85 -26.95
C HIS A 4 7.56 8.74 -26.58
N GLY A 5 6.52 8.78 -27.43
CA GLY A 5 5.33 9.61 -27.23
C GLY A 5 4.10 8.89 -26.68
N ALA A 6 4.25 7.66 -26.14
CA ALA A 6 3.12 6.89 -25.61
C ALA A 6 3.03 6.93 -24.07
N ASP A 7 4.10 7.33 -23.38
CA ASP A 7 4.10 7.42 -21.91
C ASP A 7 3.67 8.80 -21.38
N GLU A 8 3.71 9.84 -22.23
CA GLU A 8 3.50 11.25 -21.85
C GLU A 8 2.05 11.78 -22.08
N ALA A 9 1.12 10.95 -22.54
CA ALA A 9 -0.18 11.42 -23.05
C ALA A 9 -1.40 11.19 -22.12
N MET A 10 -1.22 10.90 -20.83
CA MET A 10 -2.36 10.75 -19.92
C MET A 10 -2.13 11.37 -18.54
N SER A 11 -2.95 12.38 -18.21
CA SER A 11 -3.02 12.95 -16.87
C SER A 11 -3.33 11.84 -15.83
N PRO A 12 -2.74 11.90 -14.62
CA PRO A 12 -2.97 10.92 -13.55
C PRO A 12 -4.45 10.62 -13.27
N GLN A 13 -5.30 11.64 -13.44
CA GLN A 13 -6.76 11.56 -13.27
C GLN A 13 -7.44 10.67 -14.33
N THR A 14 -6.94 10.66 -15.57
CA THR A 14 -7.51 9.85 -16.66
C THR A 14 -7.12 8.38 -16.51
N LYS A 15 -5.90 8.10 -16.06
CA LYS A 15 -5.46 6.73 -15.73
C LYS A 15 -6.38 6.13 -14.65
N ILE A 16 -6.63 6.86 -13.57
CA ILE A 16 -7.50 6.41 -12.47
C ILE A 16 -8.93 6.12 -12.93
N SER A 17 -9.51 6.97 -13.80
CA SER A 17 -10.87 6.77 -14.32
C SER A 17 -11.00 5.52 -15.21
N VAL A 18 -10.01 5.27 -16.08
CA VAL A 18 -9.97 4.06 -16.92
C VAL A 18 -9.80 2.80 -16.06
N PHE A 19 -8.90 2.81 -15.09
CA PHE A 19 -8.70 1.68 -14.17
C PHE A 19 -9.98 1.34 -13.40
N ASN A 20 -10.66 2.34 -12.84
CA ASN A 20 -11.90 2.14 -12.09
C ASN A 20 -13.05 1.59 -12.98
N THR A 21 -13.13 2.05 -14.23
CA THR A 21 -14.13 1.56 -15.19
C THR A 21 -13.89 0.08 -15.54
N LEU A 22 -12.63 -0.30 -15.79
CA LEU A 22 -12.26 -1.68 -16.06
C LEU A 22 -12.48 -2.58 -14.84
N GLU A 23 -12.17 -2.09 -13.64
CA GLU A 23 -12.42 -2.79 -12.38
C GLU A 23 -13.92 -3.07 -12.19
N THR A 24 -14.77 -2.07 -12.43
CA THR A 24 -16.23 -2.22 -12.40
C THR A 24 -16.70 -3.26 -13.41
N GLY A 25 -16.17 -3.22 -14.64
CA GLY A 25 -16.46 -4.21 -15.68
C GLY A 25 -16.07 -5.63 -15.29
N ALA A 26 -14.87 -5.82 -14.71
CA ALA A 26 -14.39 -7.10 -14.23
C ALA A 26 -15.24 -7.63 -13.06
N PHE A 27 -15.67 -6.76 -12.14
CA PHE A 27 -16.56 -7.13 -11.04
C PHE A 27 -17.93 -7.63 -11.54
N LEU A 28 -18.53 -6.92 -12.50
CA LEU A 28 -19.79 -7.34 -13.12
C LEU A 28 -19.65 -8.69 -13.83
N ALA A 29 -18.58 -8.87 -14.62
CA ALA A 29 -18.32 -10.11 -15.33
C ALA A 29 -18.17 -11.30 -14.36
N ASN A 30 -17.39 -11.13 -13.29
CA ASN A 30 -17.23 -12.16 -12.26
C ASN A 30 -18.59 -12.53 -11.65
N THR A 31 -19.41 -11.53 -11.29
CA THR A 31 -20.76 -11.75 -10.73
C THR A 31 -21.64 -12.56 -11.68
N PHE A 32 -21.66 -12.22 -12.97
CA PHE A 32 -22.42 -12.99 -13.97
C PHE A 32 -21.91 -14.42 -14.11
N ILE A 33 -20.59 -14.62 -14.15
CA ILE A 33 -19.98 -15.96 -14.25
C ILE A 33 -20.38 -16.83 -13.06
N PHE A 34 -20.32 -16.29 -11.84
CA PHE A 34 -20.72 -16.99 -10.61
C PHE A 34 -22.22 -17.34 -10.61
N LEU A 35 -23.07 -16.38 -10.98
CA LEU A 35 -24.51 -16.61 -11.09
C LEU A 35 -24.82 -17.70 -12.14
N MET A 36 -24.15 -17.65 -13.29
CA MET A 36 -24.38 -18.58 -14.39
C MET A 36 -23.96 -20.01 -14.03
N ILE A 37 -22.81 -20.21 -13.37
CA ILE A 37 -22.45 -21.56 -12.92
C ILE A 37 -23.38 -22.09 -11.83
N GLY A 38 -23.86 -21.21 -10.93
CA GLY A 38 -24.84 -21.59 -9.91
C GLY A 38 -26.16 -22.05 -10.51
N ILE A 39 -26.68 -21.35 -11.53
CA ILE A 39 -27.92 -21.72 -12.23
C ILE A 39 -27.74 -23.02 -13.03
N THR A 40 -26.57 -23.22 -13.65
CA THR A 40 -26.30 -24.38 -14.52
C THR A 40 -25.86 -25.63 -13.76
N THR A 41 -25.71 -25.56 -12.43
CA THR A 41 -25.28 -26.67 -11.57
C THR A 41 -26.37 -27.01 -10.55
N PRO A 42 -27.26 -27.97 -10.87
CA PRO A 42 -28.29 -28.44 -9.94
C PRO A 42 -27.70 -28.96 -8.62
N ILE A 43 -28.38 -28.70 -7.51
CA ILE A 43 -27.98 -29.20 -6.17
C ILE A 43 -27.88 -30.74 -6.15
N GLY A 44 -28.73 -31.43 -6.93
CA GLY A 44 -28.69 -32.89 -7.06
C GLY A 44 -27.35 -33.42 -7.59
N ASP A 45 -26.64 -32.65 -8.42
CA ASP A 45 -25.33 -33.04 -8.95
C ASP A 45 -24.23 -32.89 -7.90
N LEU A 46 -24.35 -31.90 -7.01
CA LEU A 46 -23.44 -31.74 -5.88
C LEU A 46 -23.53 -32.91 -4.92
N LEU A 47 -24.75 -33.38 -4.63
CA LEU A 47 -24.98 -34.56 -3.80
C LEU A 47 -24.47 -35.83 -4.48
N ARG A 48 -24.68 -35.96 -5.80
CA ARG A 48 -24.22 -37.11 -6.59
C ARG A 48 -22.70 -37.25 -6.59
N TYR A 49 -21.97 -36.14 -6.67
CA TYR A 49 -20.51 -36.11 -6.73
C TYR A 49 -19.85 -35.65 -5.42
N ALA A 50 -20.56 -35.74 -4.29
CA ALA A 50 -20.09 -35.22 -3.01
C ALA A 50 -18.79 -35.86 -2.53
N ASP A 51 -18.63 -37.17 -2.78
CA ASP A 51 -17.41 -37.94 -2.50
C ASP A 51 -16.20 -37.38 -3.28
N LEU A 52 -16.39 -37.10 -4.57
CA LEU A 52 -15.36 -36.53 -5.41
C LEU A 52 -15.05 -35.07 -5.05
N ILE A 53 -16.06 -34.30 -4.69
CA ILE A 53 -15.91 -32.91 -4.22
C ILE A 53 -15.07 -32.89 -2.93
N ALA A 54 -15.36 -33.78 -1.98
CA ALA A 54 -14.64 -33.88 -0.72
C ALA A 54 -13.14 -34.19 -0.93
N VAL A 55 -12.79 -34.93 -1.98
CA VAL A 55 -11.39 -35.20 -2.35
C VAL A 55 -10.79 -34.06 -3.19
N ALA A 56 -11.57 -33.43 -4.06
CA ALA A 56 -11.11 -32.36 -4.94
C ALA A 56 -10.66 -31.11 -4.17
N ILE A 57 -11.40 -30.71 -3.14
CA ILE A 57 -11.06 -29.53 -2.31
C ILE A 57 -9.64 -29.62 -1.73
N PRO A 58 -9.26 -30.65 -0.94
CA PRO A 58 -7.92 -30.75 -0.38
C PRO A 58 -6.85 -30.94 -1.47
N LEU A 59 -7.15 -31.63 -2.58
CA LEU A 59 -6.21 -31.76 -3.69
C LEU A 59 -5.89 -30.41 -4.35
N VAL A 60 -6.89 -29.55 -4.55
CA VAL A 60 -6.68 -28.21 -5.11
C VAL A 60 -5.85 -27.35 -4.16
N LEU A 61 -6.13 -27.40 -2.86
CA LEU A 61 -5.34 -26.68 -1.85
C LEU A 61 -3.89 -27.18 -1.80
N LEU A 62 -3.68 -28.50 -1.83
CA LEU A 62 -2.35 -29.09 -1.84
C LEU A 62 -1.59 -28.76 -3.12
N SER A 63 -2.26 -28.80 -4.28
CA SER A 63 -1.68 -28.40 -5.56
C SER A 63 -1.22 -26.96 -5.53
N ARG A 64 -2.00 -26.06 -4.90
CA ARG A 64 -1.62 -24.65 -4.74
C ARG A 64 -0.43 -24.49 -3.80
N ALA A 65 -0.45 -25.12 -2.63
CA ALA A 65 0.65 -25.10 -1.68
C ALA A 65 1.96 -25.58 -2.34
N THR A 66 1.89 -26.70 -3.05
CA THR A 66 3.05 -27.28 -3.76
C THR A 66 3.53 -26.41 -4.92
N GLY A 67 2.64 -25.65 -5.56
CA GLY A 67 3.03 -24.69 -6.59
C GLY A 67 3.67 -23.42 -6.02
N LEU A 68 3.18 -22.94 -4.88
CA LEU A 68 3.55 -21.63 -4.35
C LEU A 68 4.80 -21.67 -3.45
N TYR A 69 4.91 -22.63 -2.52
CA TYR A 69 6.05 -22.68 -1.60
C TYR A 69 7.41 -22.79 -2.32
N PRO A 70 7.59 -23.64 -3.34
CA PRO A 70 8.87 -23.73 -4.04
C PRO A 70 9.20 -22.45 -4.80
N VAL A 71 8.20 -21.80 -5.39
CA VAL A 71 8.39 -20.53 -6.10
C VAL A 71 8.85 -19.45 -5.11
N ILE A 72 8.20 -19.34 -3.94
CA ILE A 72 8.61 -18.38 -2.91
C ILE A 72 10.00 -18.72 -2.37
N ALA A 73 10.32 -20.00 -2.17
CA ALA A 73 11.66 -20.41 -1.74
C ALA A 73 12.75 -19.97 -2.73
N VAL A 74 12.47 -20.01 -4.04
CA VAL A 74 13.37 -19.47 -5.07
C VAL A 74 13.44 -17.94 -5.01
N VAL A 75 12.30 -17.26 -4.83
CA VAL A 75 12.25 -15.79 -4.71
C VAL A 75 13.02 -15.30 -3.50
N ASN A 76 12.82 -15.88 -2.31
CA ASN A 76 13.54 -15.54 -1.09
C ASN A 76 15.05 -15.75 -1.23
N ARG A 77 15.50 -16.67 -2.10
CA ARG A 77 16.93 -16.86 -2.35
C ARG A 77 17.57 -15.77 -3.21
N ILE A 78 16.77 -15.07 -4.03
CA ILE A 78 17.23 -14.05 -4.98
C ILE A 78 16.95 -12.64 -4.44
N SER A 79 15.89 -12.49 -3.64
CA SER A 79 15.46 -11.24 -3.03
C SER A 79 16.25 -10.93 -1.76
N SER A 80 16.52 -9.65 -1.50
CA SER A 80 17.06 -9.16 -0.23
C SER A 80 16.01 -9.14 0.89
N SER A 81 14.73 -9.23 0.55
CA SER A 81 13.61 -9.28 1.49
C SER A 81 12.99 -10.67 1.50
N ASP A 82 13.08 -11.35 2.64
CA ASP A 82 12.51 -12.68 2.86
C ASP A 82 11.01 -12.61 3.16
N ILE A 83 10.23 -13.40 2.43
CA ILE A 83 8.81 -13.60 2.74
C ILE A 83 8.69 -14.68 3.82
N SER A 84 8.24 -14.32 5.03
CA SER A 84 8.10 -15.25 6.15
C SER A 84 7.02 -16.31 5.90
N LEU A 85 7.13 -17.48 6.54
CA LEU A 85 6.20 -18.60 6.35
C LEU A 85 4.74 -18.23 6.63
N ASP A 86 4.50 -17.32 7.57
CA ASP A 86 3.16 -16.85 7.91
C ASP A 86 2.52 -16.11 6.72
N TYR A 87 3.27 -15.24 6.04
CA TYR A 87 2.81 -14.62 4.79
C TYR A 87 2.63 -15.66 3.68
N GLN A 88 3.49 -16.69 3.61
CA GLN A 88 3.34 -17.78 2.64
C GLN A 88 2.03 -18.55 2.85
N HIS A 89 1.69 -18.85 4.10
CA HIS A 89 0.42 -19.49 4.45
C HIS A 89 -0.79 -18.63 4.05
N VAL A 90 -0.73 -17.32 4.31
CA VAL A 90 -1.76 -16.36 3.89
C VAL A 90 -1.92 -16.36 2.37
N MET A 91 -0.81 -16.35 1.61
CA MET A 91 -0.86 -16.37 0.14
C MET A 91 -1.43 -17.68 -0.42
N VAL A 92 -1.16 -18.84 0.18
CA VAL A 92 -1.81 -20.09 -0.23
C VAL A 92 -3.32 -20.02 0.05
N TRP A 93 -3.71 -19.45 1.19
CA TRP A 93 -5.10 -19.35 1.62
C TRP A 93 -5.90 -18.28 0.85
N SER A 94 -5.23 -17.27 0.28
CA SER A 94 -5.87 -16.10 -0.36
C SER A 94 -6.44 -16.30 -1.76
N GLY A 95 -6.19 -17.44 -2.40
CA GLY A 95 -6.62 -17.66 -3.79
C GLY A 95 -8.13 -17.89 -3.97
N LEU A 96 -8.92 -16.84 -3.77
CA LEU A 96 -10.37 -16.75 -3.95
C LEU A 96 -10.81 -16.61 -5.42
N HIS A 97 -9.85 -16.52 -6.34
CA HIS A 97 -10.12 -16.23 -7.76
C HIS A 97 -10.49 -17.52 -8.53
N ALA A 98 -11.71 -18.01 -8.32
CA ALA A 98 -12.23 -19.18 -9.01
C ALA A 98 -12.89 -18.88 -10.38
N SER A 99 -12.94 -17.61 -10.80
CA SER A 99 -13.69 -17.19 -11.99
C SER A 99 -13.15 -17.77 -13.31
N ILE A 100 -11.83 -17.94 -13.46
CA ILE A 100 -11.23 -18.51 -14.66
C ILE A 100 -11.63 -20.00 -14.85
N PRO A 101 -11.43 -20.90 -13.87
CA PRO A 101 -11.92 -22.28 -13.95
C PRO A 101 -13.42 -22.38 -14.26
N ILE A 102 -14.24 -21.49 -13.65
CA ILE A 102 -15.69 -21.46 -13.88
C ILE A 102 -15.98 -21.12 -15.35
N ALA A 103 -15.38 -20.06 -15.89
CA ALA A 103 -15.56 -19.66 -17.27
C ALA A 103 -15.17 -20.76 -18.25
N LEU A 104 -14.04 -21.44 -18.00
CA LEU A 104 -13.59 -22.57 -18.81
C LEU A 104 -14.59 -23.73 -18.81
N VAL A 105 -15.17 -24.05 -17.66
CA VAL A 105 -16.15 -25.13 -17.53
C VAL A 105 -17.52 -24.77 -18.13
N LEU A 106 -17.91 -23.50 -18.07
CA LEU A 106 -19.10 -23.00 -18.77
C LEU A 106 -18.94 -23.04 -20.29
N GLY A 107 -17.72 -22.75 -20.78
CA GLY A 107 -17.36 -22.78 -22.19
C GLY A 107 -17.09 -24.16 -22.79
N LEU A 108 -17.28 -25.25 -22.03
CA LEU A 108 -17.04 -26.60 -22.55
C LEU A 108 -17.94 -26.94 -23.76
N PRO A 109 -17.37 -27.53 -24.82
CA PRO A 109 -18.08 -27.81 -26.07
C PRO A 109 -19.26 -28.78 -25.86
N PRO A 110 -20.38 -28.60 -26.60
CA PRO A 110 -21.56 -29.45 -26.48
C PRO A 110 -21.32 -30.90 -26.94
N GLU A 111 -20.25 -31.16 -27.67
CA GLU A 111 -19.84 -32.49 -28.16
C GLU A 111 -19.14 -33.33 -27.07
N LEU A 112 -18.68 -32.70 -25.97
CA LEU A 112 -18.08 -33.42 -24.84
C LEU A 112 -19.11 -34.33 -24.17
N ASP A 113 -18.69 -35.48 -23.66
CA ASP A 113 -19.57 -36.37 -22.88
C ASP A 113 -20.37 -35.60 -21.80
N ALA A 114 -21.69 -35.80 -21.78
CA ALA A 114 -22.61 -35.04 -20.94
C ALA A 114 -22.37 -35.31 -19.45
N VAL A 115 -22.02 -36.54 -19.10
CA VAL A 115 -21.74 -36.94 -17.71
C VAL A 115 -20.45 -36.29 -17.23
N LEU A 116 -19.39 -36.32 -18.06
CA LEU A 116 -18.14 -35.63 -17.77
C LEU A 116 -18.32 -34.13 -17.59
N ARG A 117 -19.09 -33.48 -18.49
CA ARG A 117 -19.36 -32.03 -18.39
C ARG A 117 -20.10 -31.68 -17.10
N GLN A 118 -21.11 -32.46 -16.74
CA GLN A 118 -21.86 -32.29 -15.51
C GLN A 118 -20.97 -32.47 -14.27
N ARG A 119 -20.11 -33.50 -14.29
CA ARG A 119 -19.13 -33.77 -13.22
C ARG A 119 -18.15 -32.61 -13.05
N LEU A 120 -17.58 -32.08 -14.14
CA LEU A 120 -16.64 -30.94 -14.08
C LEU A 120 -17.32 -29.67 -13.58
N ARG A 121 -18.57 -29.39 -14.00
CA ARG A 121 -19.40 -28.28 -13.48
C ARG A 121 -19.60 -28.38 -11.97
N ALA A 122 -20.03 -29.54 -11.48
CA ALA A 122 -20.24 -29.77 -10.05
C ALA A 122 -18.94 -29.59 -9.24
N LEU A 123 -17.82 -30.14 -9.71
CA LEU A 123 -16.52 -30.01 -9.03
C LEU A 123 -16.03 -28.56 -8.96
N VAL A 124 -16.03 -27.86 -10.10
CA VAL A 124 -15.56 -26.46 -10.16
C VAL A 124 -16.47 -25.54 -9.37
N PHE A 125 -17.80 -25.72 -9.46
CA PHE A 125 -18.74 -24.96 -8.65
C PHE A 125 -18.50 -25.18 -7.15
N ALA A 126 -18.37 -26.44 -6.71
CA ALA A 126 -18.19 -26.75 -5.30
C ALA A 126 -16.86 -26.23 -4.74
N VAL A 127 -15.76 -26.37 -5.48
CA VAL A 127 -14.45 -25.82 -5.09
C VAL A 127 -14.51 -24.28 -5.02
N ALA A 128 -15.15 -23.64 -6.00
CA ALA A 128 -15.32 -22.20 -6.00
C ALA A 128 -16.18 -21.72 -4.81
N ALA A 129 -17.32 -22.37 -4.57
CA ALA A 129 -18.18 -22.07 -3.43
C ALA A 129 -17.46 -22.30 -2.10
N PHE A 130 -16.68 -23.38 -1.97
CA PHE A 130 -15.84 -23.62 -0.81
C PHE A 130 -14.82 -22.48 -0.60
N SER A 131 -14.12 -22.05 -1.65
CA SER A 131 -13.18 -20.93 -1.53
C SER A 131 -13.88 -19.64 -1.06
N LEU A 132 -15.02 -19.29 -1.65
CA LEU A 132 -15.73 -18.06 -1.28
C LEU A 132 -16.30 -18.10 0.14
N LEU A 133 -16.97 -19.21 0.50
CA LEU A 133 -17.67 -19.31 1.79
C LEU A 133 -16.71 -19.69 2.92
N VAL A 134 -15.86 -20.69 2.72
CA VAL A 134 -14.98 -21.19 3.79
C VAL A 134 -13.69 -20.40 3.83
N GLN A 135 -12.95 -20.28 2.73
CA GLN A 135 -11.69 -19.52 2.75
C GLN A 135 -11.95 -18.02 2.94
N GLY A 136 -12.97 -17.46 2.30
CA GLY A 136 -13.35 -16.05 2.47
C GLY A 136 -13.71 -15.69 3.92
N LEU A 137 -14.59 -16.46 4.57
CA LEU A 137 -14.98 -16.20 5.97
C LEU A 137 -13.90 -16.57 6.99
N SER A 138 -13.01 -17.52 6.68
CA SER A 138 -11.91 -17.90 7.57
C SER A 138 -10.67 -17.00 7.44
N MET A 139 -10.57 -16.21 6.36
CA MET A 139 -9.41 -15.37 6.08
C MET A 139 -9.07 -14.46 7.26
N LYS A 140 -10.06 -13.73 7.80
CA LYS A 140 -9.84 -12.83 8.95
C LYS A 140 -9.20 -13.58 10.13
N ARG A 141 -9.79 -14.72 10.51
CA ARG A 141 -9.27 -15.53 11.63
C ARG A 141 -7.87 -16.09 11.36
N LEU A 142 -7.57 -16.42 10.10
CA LEU A 142 -6.24 -16.88 9.72
C LEU A 142 -5.21 -15.74 9.86
N LEU A 143 -5.53 -14.55 9.36
CA LEU A 143 -4.70 -13.36 9.49
C LEU A 143 -4.44 -13.01 10.96
N ASP A 144 -5.49 -13.02 11.79
CA ASP A 144 -5.40 -12.76 13.24
C ASP A 144 -4.50 -13.80 13.93
N ARG A 145 -4.61 -15.09 13.56
CA ARG A 145 -3.80 -16.17 14.16
C ARG A 145 -2.33 -16.13 13.75
N LEU A 146 -2.05 -15.68 12.54
CA LEU A 146 -0.69 -15.61 12.00
C LEU A 146 -0.03 -14.25 12.28
N GLY A 147 -0.77 -13.26 12.80
CA GLY A 147 -0.25 -11.91 13.09
C GLY A 147 0.17 -11.13 11.84
N VAL A 148 -0.35 -11.51 10.65
CA VAL A 148 0.13 -10.98 9.35
C VAL A 148 -0.54 -9.66 8.98
N VAL A 149 -1.80 -9.45 9.40
CA VAL A 149 -2.53 -8.19 9.16
C VAL A 149 -3.54 -7.98 10.27
N THR A 150 -3.07 -7.41 11.39
CA THR A 150 -3.91 -6.69 12.33
C THR A 150 -3.19 -5.40 12.64
N THR A 151 -3.85 -4.25 12.42
CA THR A 151 -3.44 -2.97 13.01
C THR A 151 -3.18 -3.26 14.49
N SER A 152 -1.95 -3.10 14.97
CA SER A 152 -1.66 -3.33 16.38
C SER A 152 -2.48 -2.33 17.21
N GLU A 153 -2.80 -2.67 18.47
CA GLU A 153 -3.50 -1.72 19.36
C GLU A 153 -2.75 -0.38 19.43
N ALA A 154 -1.41 -0.42 19.36
CA ALA A 154 -0.55 0.75 19.28
C ALA A 154 -0.72 1.54 17.96
N GLN A 155 -0.84 0.86 16.81
CA GLN A 155 -1.10 1.50 15.52
C GLN A 155 -2.50 2.15 15.49
N GLU A 156 -3.52 1.49 16.05
CA GLU A 156 -4.87 2.07 16.18
C GLU A 156 -4.86 3.32 17.07
N LEU A 157 -4.16 3.26 18.21
CA LEU A 157 -3.99 4.41 19.10
C LEU A 157 -3.23 5.55 18.41
N TYR A 158 -2.16 5.24 17.67
CA TYR A 158 -1.42 6.23 16.91
C TYR A 158 -2.32 6.94 15.89
N GLU A 159 -3.11 6.19 15.11
CA GLU A 159 -4.05 6.75 14.14
C GLU A 159 -5.10 7.66 14.81
N LEU A 160 -5.62 7.24 15.97
CA LEU A 160 -6.58 8.02 16.76
C LEU A 160 -5.97 9.34 17.24
N LEU A 161 -4.78 9.29 17.87
CA LEU A 161 -4.10 10.49 18.38
C LEU A 161 -3.75 11.45 17.25
N LEU A 162 -3.24 10.92 16.13
CA LEU A 162 -2.88 11.72 14.96
C LEU A 162 -4.12 12.35 14.29
N ALA A 163 -5.22 11.61 14.19
CA ALA A 163 -6.48 12.14 13.68
C ALA A 163 -7.03 13.25 14.59
N ARG A 164 -6.99 13.05 15.90
CA ARG A 164 -7.42 14.06 16.89
C ARG A 164 -6.57 15.32 16.79
N ARG A 165 -5.24 15.18 16.70
CA ARG A 165 -4.33 16.31 16.53
C ARG A 165 -4.64 17.13 15.28
N ARG A 166 -4.86 16.48 14.12
CA ARG A 166 -5.26 17.19 12.89
C ARG A 166 -6.58 17.93 13.02
N ALA A 167 -7.55 17.37 13.77
CA ALA A 167 -8.81 18.04 14.02
C ALA A 167 -8.64 19.27 14.90
N VAL A 168 -7.74 19.22 15.89
CA VAL A 168 -7.36 20.36 16.74
C VAL A 168 -6.65 21.43 15.92
N ASP A 169 -5.66 21.07 15.09
CA ASP A 169 -4.96 22.01 14.20
C ASP A 169 -5.96 22.73 13.28
N GLY A 170 -6.88 21.99 12.64
CA GLY A 170 -7.92 22.59 11.81
C GLY A 170 -8.93 23.46 12.57
N ALA A 171 -9.18 23.19 13.86
CA ALA A 171 -10.00 24.04 14.70
C ALA A 171 -9.30 25.36 15.05
N LEU A 172 -7.98 25.32 15.31
CA LEU A 172 -7.15 26.49 15.55
C LEU A 172 -7.08 27.39 14.30
N ASP A 173 -6.85 26.80 13.12
CA ASP A 173 -6.87 27.52 11.84
C ASP A 173 -8.23 28.22 11.61
N ALA A 174 -9.34 27.50 11.87
CA ALA A 174 -10.68 28.07 11.72
C ALA A 174 -10.96 29.20 12.73
N ALA A 175 -10.44 29.10 13.95
CA ALA A 175 -10.54 30.16 14.95
C ALA A 175 -9.78 31.41 14.51
N GLU A 176 -8.59 31.24 13.93
CA GLU A 176 -7.81 32.33 13.36
C GLU A 176 -8.54 33.04 12.21
N ASP A 177 -9.15 32.27 11.30
CA ASP A 177 -9.97 32.83 10.22
C ASP A 177 -11.19 33.64 10.72
N LEU A 178 -11.85 33.19 11.79
CA LEU A 178 -12.97 33.90 12.40
C LEU A 178 -12.52 35.21 13.05
N LYS A 179 -11.36 35.21 13.71
CA LYS A 179 -10.76 36.41 14.30
C LYS A 179 -10.39 37.42 13.22
N GLN A 180 -9.73 36.99 12.15
CA GLN A 180 -9.30 37.86 11.04
C GLN A 180 -10.49 38.51 10.33
N ARG A 181 -11.63 37.81 10.22
CA ARG A 181 -12.88 38.35 9.65
C ARG A 181 -13.67 39.25 10.60
N GLY A 182 -13.30 39.30 11.88
CA GLY A 182 -14.02 40.04 12.91
C GLY A 182 -15.31 39.38 13.39
N ASP A 183 -15.50 38.08 13.09
CA ASP A 183 -16.68 37.31 13.52
C ASP A 183 -16.65 37.00 15.02
N ILE A 184 -15.45 36.94 15.62
CA ILE A 184 -15.24 36.76 17.05
C ILE A 184 -14.29 37.83 17.63
N PRO A 185 -14.56 38.40 18.81
CA PRO A 185 -13.65 39.31 19.50
C PRO A 185 -12.34 38.63 19.91
N GLY A 186 -11.24 39.40 19.98
CA GLY A 186 -9.92 38.88 20.35
C GLY A 186 -9.86 38.10 21.67
N GLY A 187 -10.54 38.59 22.72
CA GLY A 187 -10.61 37.87 24.00
C GLY A 187 -11.35 36.54 23.91
N VAL A 188 -12.40 36.45 23.10
CA VAL A 188 -13.15 35.20 22.88
C VAL A 188 -12.31 34.21 22.06
N TYR A 189 -11.52 34.71 21.10
CA TYR A 189 -10.54 33.90 20.38
C TYR A 189 -9.51 33.29 21.34
N GLU A 190 -8.90 34.11 22.21
CA GLU A 190 -7.90 33.65 23.18
C GLU A 190 -8.48 32.59 24.14
N ASP A 191 -9.71 32.79 24.62
CA ASP A 191 -10.41 31.81 25.47
C ASP A 191 -10.57 30.45 24.76
N PHE A 192 -10.91 30.44 23.46
CA PHE A 192 -11.05 29.21 22.70
C PHE A 192 -9.70 28.58 22.37
N THR A 193 -8.72 29.35 21.87
CA THR A 193 -7.46 28.77 21.40
C THR A 193 -6.60 28.23 22.54
N THR A 194 -6.66 28.82 23.73
CA THR A 194 -5.87 28.35 24.89
C THR A 194 -6.12 26.86 25.18
N GLU A 195 -7.38 26.43 25.19
CA GLU A 195 -7.73 25.02 25.46
C GLU A 195 -7.25 24.10 24.33
N TYR A 196 -7.49 24.49 23.07
CA TYR A 196 -7.09 23.69 21.90
C TYR A 196 -5.57 23.63 21.72
N GLU A 197 -4.84 24.69 22.06
CA GLU A 197 -3.37 24.70 22.06
C GLU A 197 -2.81 23.76 23.13
N SER A 198 -3.38 23.76 24.34
CA SER A 198 -3.01 22.79 25.38
C SER A 198 -3.28 21.36 24.93
N GLU A 199 -4.45 21.09 24.35
CA GLU A 199 -4.80 19.76 23.85
C GLU A 199 -3.85 19.32 22.71
N ARG A 200 -3.48 20.23 21.80
CA ARG A 200 -2.51 19.96 20.74
C ARG A 200 -1.16 19.52 21.30
N ASP A 201 -0.70 20.19 22.35
CA ASP A 201 0.59 19.93 22.97
C ASP A 201 0.56 18.57 23.71
N ASP A 202 -0.51 18.28 24.47
CA ASP A 202 -0.73 16.97 25.12
C ASP A 202 -0.76 15.81 24.11
N LEU A 203 -1.47 16.00 22.98
CA LEU A 203 -1.50 15.02 21.88
C LEU A 203 -0.12 14.83 21.25
N GLY A 204 0.66 15.91 21.13
CA GLY A 204 2.03 15.86 20.63
C GLY A 204 2.94 15.02 21.53
N GLU A 205 2.83 15.20 22.85
CA GLU A 205 3.58 14.41 23.83
C GLU A 205 3.19 12.93 23.78
N ALA A 206 1.90 12.62 23.79
CA ALA A 206 1.40 11.24 23.72
C ALA A 206 1.82 10.52 22.42
N ILE A 207 1.78 11.20 21.28
CA ILE A 207 2.28 10.65 20.01
C ILE A 207 3.77 10.35 20.10
N ASN A 208 4.57 11.29 20.61
CA ASN A 208 6.02 11.11 20.72
C ASN A 208 6.39 9.98 21.68
N GLU A 209 5.67 9.84 22.80
CA GLU A 209 5.84 8.73 23.74
C GLU A 209 5.54 7.39 23.07
N LEU A 210 4.38 7.28 22.41
CA LEU A 210 3.99 6.08 21.68
C LEU A 210 5.02 5.68 20.60
N LEU A 211 5.56 6.65 19.85
CA LEU A 211 6.60 6.40 18.84
C LEU A 211 7.96 6.01 19.44
N ARG A 212 8.25 6.35 20.70
CA ARG A 212 9.45 5.89 21.41
C ARG A 212 9.27 4.45 21.90
N GLU A 213 8.08 4.11 22.42
CA GLU A 213 7.77 2.75 22.88
C GLU A 213 7.62 1.75 21.73
N HIS A 214 7.16 2.23 20.57
CA HIS A 214 6.94 1.44 19.36
C HIS A 214 7.80 1.93 18.19
N PRO A 215 9.11 1.59 18.15
CA PRO A 215 10.03 2.02 17.11
C PRO A 215 9.63 1.53 15.70
N GLU A 216 8.90 0.42 15.61
CA GLU A 216 8.32 -0.09 14.36
C GLU A 216 7.34 0.91 13.73
N ILE A 217 6.49 1.55 14.54
CA ILE A 217 5.55 2.58 14.07
C ILE A 217 6.35 3.79 13.61
N ARG A 218 7.36 4.22 14.39
CA ARG A 218 8.22 5.35 14.02
C ARG A 218 8.92 5.14 12.67
N GLN A 219 9.49 3.96 12.44
CA GLN A 219 10.13 3.59 11.18
C GLN A 219 9.13 3.65 10.02
N GLU A 220 7.95 3.05 10.18
CA GLU A 220 6.90 3.06 9.16
C GLU A 220 6.46 4.48 8.81
N GLN A 221 6.24 5.32 9.82
CA GLN A 221 5.83 6.71 9.62
C GLN A 221 6.92 7.55 8.95
N LYS A 222 8.20 7.30 9.28
CA LYS A 222 9.35 7.95 8.62
C LYS A 222 9.38 7.61 7.14
N LEU A 223 9.32 6.32 6.78
CA LEU A 223 9.29 5.86 5.40
C LEU A 223 8.05 6.37 4.64
N ALA A 224 6.90 6.40 5.29
CA ALA A 224 5.67 6.93 4.70
C ALA A 224 5.77 8.45 4.45
N GLY A 225 6.37 9.20 5.38
CA GLY A 225 6.64 10.63 5.28
C GLY A 225 7.62 10.96 4.15
N GLU A 226 8.78 10.32 4.13
CA GLU A 226 9.78 10.47 3.05
C GLU A 226 9.17 10.18 1.68
N ARG A 227 8.40 9.09 1.55
CA ARG A 227 7.74 8.75 0.28
C ARG A 227 6.80 9.85 -0.21
N ARG A 228 6.10 10.55 0.70
CA ARG A 228 5.22 11.67 0.34
C ARG A 228 6.04 12.89 -0.06
N LEU A 229 7.09 13.21 0.69
CA LEU A 229 7.99 14.32 0.41
C LEU A 229 8.67 14.15 -0.96
N LEU A 230 9.28 12.99 -1.22
CA LEU A 230 9.93 12.69 -2.50
C LEU A 230 8.97 12.71 -3.67
N LYS A 231 7.70 12.29 -3.48
CA LYS A 231 6.68 12.43 -4.53
C LYS A 231 6.37 13.90 -4.83
N GLN A 232 6.31 14.75 -3.80
CA GLN A 232 6.07 16.17 -3.95
C GLN A 232 7.28 16.87 -4.60
N GLU A 233 8.49 16.53 -4.20
CA GLU A 233 9.74 16.99 -4.83
C GLU A 233 9.77 16.61 -6.32
N LYS A 234 9.47 15.34 -6.63
CA LYS A 234 9.36 14.88 -8.02
C LYS A 234 8.37 15.71 -8.83
N SER A 235 7.18 15.97 -8.27
CA SER A 235 6.16 16.82 -8.90
C SER A 235 6.67 18.24 -9.13
N ALA A 236 7.32 18.86 -8.16
CA ALA A 236 7.88 20.20 -8.29
C ALA A 236 8.97 20.28 -9.38
N ILE A 237 9.83 19.28 -9.48
CA ILE A 237 10.83 19.18 -10.57
C ILE A 237 10.14 19.05 -11.92
N MET A 238 9.14 18.17 -12.04
CA MET A 238 8.37 18.01 -13.28
C MET A 238 7.70 19.33 -13.69
N ASP A 239 7.08 20.05 -12.75
CA ASP A 239 6.43 21.34 -13.01
C ASP A 239 7.47 22.38 -13.49
N ALA A 240 8.65 22.44 -12.87
CA ALA A 240 9.73 23.36 -13.24
C ALA A 240 10.29 23.09 -14.66
N ILE A 241 10.34 21.83 -15.10
CA ILE A 241 10.68 21.46 -16.48
C ILE A 241 9.60 21.95 -17.45
N HIS A 242 8.32 21.70 -17.14
CA HIS A 242 7.19 22.11 -17.99
C HIS A 242 7.09 23.63 -18.16
N GLU A 243 7.41 24.39 -17.10
CA GLU A 243 7.44 25.86 -17.12
C GLU A 243 8.69 26.44 -17.79
N GLY A 244 9.67 25.60 -18.16
CA GLY A 244 10.94 26.02 -18.77
C GLY A 244 11.89 26.72 -17.80
N ILE A 245 11.67 26.58 -16.49
CA ILE A 245 12.54 27.10 -15.43
C ILE A 245 13.82 26.27 -15.35
N VAL A 246 13.72 24.96 -15.57
CA VAL A 246 14.83 24.00 -15.57
C VAL A 246 14.97 23.39 -16.95
N SER A 247 16.21 23.22 -17.43
CA SER A 247 16.47 22.56 -18.72
C SER A 247 16.14 21.06 -18.63
N ASP A 248 15.71 20.46 -19.75
CA ASP A 248 15.40 19.01 -19.79
C ASP A 248 16.54 18.16 -19.22
N ALA A 249 17.79 18.49 -19.57
CA ALA A 249 18.97 17.76 -19.10
C ALA A 249 19.22 17.89 -17.59
N ALA A 250 19.00 19.07 -17.00
CA ALA A 250 19.12 19.25 -15.55
C ALA A 250 17.95 18.62 -14.80
N GLY A 251 16.74 18.74 -15.35
CA GLY A 251 15.53 18.15 -14.81
C GLY A 251 15.57 16.62 -14.79
N GLU A 252 16.05 15.99 -15.87
CA GLU A 252 16.17 14.53 -15.96
C GLU A 252 17.12 13.97 -14.88
N ARG A 253 18.24 14.64 -14.62
CA ARG A 253 19.19 14.25 -13.55
C ARG A 253 18.57 14.35 -12.15
N LEU A 254 17.85 15.44 -11.86
CA LEU A 254 17.14 15.60 -10.59
C LEU A 254 16.03 14.55 -10.42
N LEU A 255 15.29 14.25 -11.49
CA LEU A 255 14.26 13.20 -11.45
C LEU A 255 14.87 11.81 -11.24
N GLU A 256 16.01 11.50 -11.84
CA GLU A 256 16.73 10.24 -11.63
C GLU A 256 17.12 10.07 -10.16
N GLU A 257 17.68 11.11 -9.55
CA GLU A 257 18.05 11.09 -8.13
C GLU A 257 16.83 10.83 -7.22
N VAL A 258 15.74 11.56 -7.43
CA VAL A 258 14.51 11.35 -6.65
C VAL A 258 13.93 9.96 -6.86
N ASN A 259 14.04 9.39 -8.07
CA ASN A 259 13.63 8.01 -8.33
C ASN A 259 14.49 7.00 -7.55
N ILE A 260 15.81 7.21 -7.47
CA ILE A 260 16.72 6.39 -6.67
C ILE A 260 16.32 6.45 -5.19
N LYS A 261 16.10 7.66 -4.64
CA LYS A 261 15.63 7.85 -3.26
C LYS A 261 14.29 7.14 -3.02
N LEU A 262 13.34 7.27 -3.96
CA LEU A 262 12.03 6.59 -3.89
C LEU A 262 12.14 5.06 -3.87
N ASP A 263 13.09 4.49 -4.62
CA ASP A 263 13.30 3.03 -4.64
C ASP A 263 13.95 2.53 -3.35
N ARG A 264 14.87 3.28 -2.73
CA ARG A 264 15.39 2.99 -1.38
C ARG A 264 14.29 3.02 -0.31
N VAL A 265 13.44 4.05 -0.32
CA VAL A 265 12.31 4.15 0.61
C VAL A 265 11.27 3.02 0.40
N ARG A 266 11.17 2.48 -0.82
CA ARG A 266 10.35 1.30 -1.12
C ARG A 266 10.97 -0.02 -0.62
N SER A 267 12.29 -0.13 -0.60
CA SER A 267 12.99 -1.28 -0.01
C SER A 267 13.06 -1.24 1.52
N GLY A 268 12.57 -0.16 2.14
CA GLY A 268 12.54 0.02 3.59
C GLY A 268 13.73 0.80 4.15
N GLU A 269 14.58 1.34 3.28
CA GLU A 269 15.74 2.15 3.64
C GLU A 269 15.36 3.64 3.65
N THR A 270 15.65 4.30 4.77
CA THR A 270 15.43 5.74 4.94
C THR A 270 16.59 6.51 4.31
N THR A 271 16.31 7.67 3.71
CA THR A 271 17.35 8.57 3.15
C THR A 271 17.63 9.76 4.06
N VAL A 272 16.87 9.91 5.15
CA VAL A 272 17.03 10.95 6.15
C VAL A 272 17.71 10.36 7.38
N GLU A 273 18.81 10.94 7.85
CA GLU A 273 19.41 10.60 9.14
C GLU A 273 19.46 11.86 10.03
N ALA A 274 19.53 11.68 11.35
CA ALA A 274 19.43 12.79 12.30
C ALA A 274 20.75 13.57 12.43
N ASP A 275 21.88 12.87 12.26
CA ASP A 275 23.20 13.38 12.60
C ASP A 275 24.13 13.50 11.37
N GLU A 276 23.77 12.85 10.24
CA GLU A 276 24.52 12.88 8.97
C GLU A 276 23.55 12.95 7.77
N GLU A 277 24.02 13.38 6.60
CA GLU A 277 23.22 13.26 5.37
C GLU A 277 23.05 11.78 4.98
N GLY A 278 21.85 11.24 5.19
CA GLY A 278 21.50 9.86 4.81
C GLY A 278 21.51 9.60 3.29
N TYR A 279 21.65 10.65 2.48
CA TYR A 279 21.84 10.57 1.04
C TYR A 279 22.69 11.74 0.55
N HIS A 280 23.76 11.46 -0.20
CA HIS A 280 24.60 12.49 -0.81
C HIS A 280 23.91 13.09 -2.04
N GLU A 281 23.56 14.38 -1.94
CA GLU A 281 22.87 15.13 -2.98
C GLU A 281 23.80 15.46 -4.17
N PHE A 282 23.39 15.13 -5.39
CA PHE A 282 24.20 15.34 -6.60
C PHE A 282 24.52 16.82 -6.86
N TRP A 283 23.63 17.75 -6.47
CA TRP A 283 23.87 19.19 -6.68
C TRP A 283 25.09 19.69 -5.89
N ARG A 284 25.48 19.02 -4.79
CA ARG A 284 26.65 19.40 -3.99
C ARG A 284 27.95 19.17 -4.77
N ASP A 285 28.04 18.05 -5.50
CA ASP A 285 29.19 17.76 -6.35
C ASP A 285 29.35 18.81 -7.46
N GLU A 286 28.25 19.15 -8.15
CA GLU A 286 28.29 20.20 -9.17
C GLU A 286 28.63 21.56 -8.57
N ALA A 287 28.07 21.93 -7.42
CA ALA A 287 28.38 23.20 -6.76
C ALA A 287 29.87 23.29 -6.38
N ALA A 288 30.43 22.20 -5.85
CA ALA A 288 31.84 22.10 -5.51
C ALA A 288 32.75 22.23 -6.75
N ASP A 289 32.37 21.66 -7.90
CA ASP A 289 33.08 21.82 -9.18
C ASP A 289 33.16 23.29 -9.64
N PHE A 290 32.20 24.13 -9.21
CA PHE A 290 32.21 25.58 -9.44
C PHE A 290 32.87 26.39 -8.29
N GLY A 291 33.47 25.73 -7.31
CA GLY A 291 34.11 26.37 -6.15
C GLY A 291 33.10 26.97 -5.15
N LEU A 292 31.85 26.51 -5.18
CA LEU A 292 30.82 26.87 -4.22
C LEU A 292 30.81 25.79 -3.11
N GLU A 293 31.77 25.88 -2.20
CA GLU A 293 31.80 25.00 -1.01
C GLU A 293 30.54 25.25 -0.17
N SER A 294 29.68 24.24 -0.09
CA SER A 294 28.52 24.25 0.80
C SER A 294 29.00 24.25 2.24
N VAL A 295 28.43 25.13 3.07
CA VAL A 295 28.69 25.26 4.51
C VAL A 295 28.74 23.87 5.17
N GLU A 296 29.93 23.48 5.67
CA GLU A 296 30.11 22.36 6.59
C GLU A 296 29.23 22.59 7.83
N TYR A 297 28.52 21.55 8.28
CA TYR A 297 27.91 21.57 9.60
C TYR A 297 29.01 21.84 10.64
N PRO A 298 28.79 22.72 11.64
CA PRO A 298 29.78 22.88 12.68
C PRO A 298 29.89 21.55 13.43
N GLU A 299 31.08 20.94 13.39
CA GLU A 299 31.51 19.99 14.41
C GLU A 299 31.39 20.74 15.74
N GLU A 300 30.29 20.54 16.48
CA GLU A 300 30.20 21.07 17.83
C GLU A 300 31.33 20.47 18.65
N GLU A 301 32.22 21.38 19.04
CA GLU A 301 33.27 21.23 20.02
C GLU A 301 32.79 20.33 21.17
N ARG A 302 33.30 19.10 21.23
CA ARG A 302 33.30 18.34 22.47
C ARG A 302 34.27 19.05 23.41
N GLU A 303 33.73 20.01 24.16
CA GLU A 303 34.37 20.54 25.35
C GLU A 303 34.68 19.37 26.29
N GLU A 304 35.96 19.23 26.56
CA GLU A 304 36.48 18.63 27.78
C GLU A 304 35.78 19.24 29.00
N SER A 305 34.93 18.47 29.66
CA SER A 305 34.77 18.49 31.11
C SER A 305 34.29 17.09 31.51
N GLY A 306 35.00 16.29 32.30
CA GLY A 306 35.93 16.67 33.34
C GLY A 306 35.19 16.99 34.64
N GLU A 307 34.34 16.08 35.12
CA GLU A 307 34.27 15.58 36.51
C GLU A 307 33.26 14.42 36.65
#